data_AF-A0A382NWS8-F1
#
_entry.id   AF-A0A382NWS8-F1
#
_cell.length_a   1.000
_cell.length_b   1.000
_cell.length_c   1.000
_cell.angle_alpha   90.00
_cell.angle_beta   90.00
_cell.angle_gamma   90.00
#
_symmetry.space_group_name_H-M   'P 1'
#
loop_
_entity.id
_entity.type
_entity.pdbx_description
1 polymer ?
#
loop_
_entity_poly.entity_id
_entity_poly.type
_entity_poly.pdbx_seq_one_letter_code
_entity_poly.pdbx_strand_id
1 'polypeptide(L)'
;VGNISEKKDGQGNIIFRGEIKNIGGRRADFSKVDFVFRRNWSGETKTLTTFVKGSYNTFETGIVSDASLLPGATGKFELYVPKDFGTFIGYSYVIDWEEYQ
;
A
#
# COMPACT_ATOMS: atom_id res chain seq x y z
N VAL A 1 -2.10 -2.86 -15.91
CA VAL A 1 -1.97 -3.67 -14.68
C VAL A 1 -0.63 -3.32 -14.05
N GLY A 2 -0.64 -2.63 -12.90
CA GLY A 2 0.60 -2.27 -12.21
C GLY A 2 1.24 -3.52 -11.62
N ASN A 3 2.54 -3.69 -11.83
CA ASN A 3 3.25 -4.90 -11.41
C ASN A 3 3.55 -4.82 -9.91
N ILE A 4 2.77 -5.53 -9.08
CA ILE A 4 3.15 -5.82 -7.70
C ILE A 4 4.17 -6.96 -7.76
N SER A 5 5.36 -6.73 -7.22
CA SER A 5 6.39 -7.74 -7.05
C SER A 5 6.37 -8.31 -5.65
N GLU A 6 6.46 -9.64 -5.55
CA GLU A 6 6.56 -10.36 -4.29
C GLU A 6 8.00 -10.88 -4.14
N LYS A 7 8.62 -10.63 -2.98
CA LYS A 7 9.94 -11.18 -2.66
C LYS A 7 9.94 -11.79 -1.27
N LYS A 8 10.34 -13.05 -1.17
CA LYS A 8 10.65 -13.70 0.11
C LYS A 8 12.11 -13.48 0.49
N ASP A 9 12.37 -13.08 1.72
CA ASP A 9 13.73 -12.95 2.24
C ASP A 9 14.27 -14.28 2.81
N GLY A 10 15.56 -14.31 3.16
CA GLY A 10 16.20 -15.50 3.74
C GLY A 10 15.71 -15.86 5.15
N GLN A 11 14.98 -14.96 5.81
CA GLN A 11 14.39 -15.18 7.14
C GLN A 11 12.96 -15.71 7.05
N GLY A 12 12.36 -15.73 5.86
CA GLY A 12 11.02 -16.22 5.60
C GLY A 12 9.94 -15.14 5.62
N ASN A 13 10.30 -13.86 5.70
CA ASN A 13 9.37 -12.74 5.56
C ASN A 13 9.08 -12.50 4.08
N ILE A 14 7.90 -11.95 3.79
CA ILE A 14 7.48 -11.62 2.43
C ILE A 14 7.36 -10.10 2.33
N ILE A 15 7.93 -9.55 1.27
CA ILE A 15 7.89 -8.12 0.96
C ILE A 15 7.15 -7.96 -0.36
N PHE A 16 6.00 -7.27 -0.32
CA PHE A 16 5.30 -6.82 -1.52
C PHE A 16 5.75 -5.41 -1.86
N ARG A 17 6.08 -5.17 -3.13
CA ARG A 17 6.44 -3.84 -3.63
C ARG A 17 5.62 -3.52 -4.85
N GLY A 18 5.15 -2.29 -4.95
CA GLY A 18 4.46 -1.82 -6.13
C GLY A 18 4.56 -0.31 -6.27
N GLU A 19 4.08 0.14 -7.42
CA GLU A 19 4.03 1.55 -7.78
C GLU A 19 2.58 1.93 -8.06
N ILE A 20 2.17 3.09 -7.56
CA ILE A 20 0.83 3.65 -7.74
C ILE A 20 0.99 5.01 -8.39
N LYS A 21 0.28 5.23 -9.50
CA LYS A 21 0.27 6.49 -10.21
C LYS A 21 -1.07 7.18 -10.01
N ASN A 22 -1.04 8.44 -9.59
CA ASN A 22 -2.24 9.27 -9.58
C ASN A 22 -2.55 9.70 -11.03
N ILE A 23 -3.64 9.17 -11.58
CA ILE A 23 -4.16 9.52 -12.91
C ILE A 23 -5.34 10.51 -12.86
N GLY A 24 -5.74 10.93 -11.66
CA GLY A 24 -6.78 11.91 -11.44
C GLY A 24 -6.30 13.35 -11.63
N GLY A 25 -7.25 14.29 -11.68
CA GLY A 25 -6.97 15.72 -11.77
C GLY A 25 -6.70 16.41 -10.42
N ARG A 26 -6.79 15.67 -9.31
CA ARG A 26 -6.65 16.19 -7.94
C ARG A 26 -5.59 15.43 -7.15
N ARG A 27 -5.07 16.06 -6.09
CA ARG A 27 -4.11 15.45 -5.16
C ARG A 27 -4.79 14.31 -4.41
N ALA A 28 -4.10 13.18 -4.30
CA ALA A 28 -4.49 12.06 -3.46
C ALA A 28 -3.60 12.08 -2.21
N ASP A 29 -4.18 12.35 -1.05
CA ASP A 29 -3.50 12.42 0.23
C ASP A 29 -3.69 11.12 1.02
N PHE A 30 -2.70 10.76 1.84
CA PHE A 30 -2.72 9.54 2.66
C PHE A 30 -3.07 8.28 1.86
N SER A 31 -2.52 8.18 0.64
CA SER A 31 -2.77 7.02 -0.23
C SER A 31 -2.29 5.75 0.48
N LYS A 32 -3.20 4.80 0.68
CA LYS A 32 -2.95 3.52 1.35
C LYS A 32 -3.32 2.35 0.45
N VAL A 33 -2.69 1.21 0.73
CA VAL A 33 -2.96 -0.06 0.07
C VAL A 33 -3.28 -1.08 1.14
N ASP A 34 -4.51 -1.57 1.11
CA ASP A 34 -5.03 -2.59 2.01
C ASP A 34 -4.94 -3.96 1.34
N PHE A 35 -4.06 -4.82 1.84
CA PHE A 35 -3.92 -6.20 1.39
C PHE A 35 -4.78 -7.12 2.24
N VAL A 36 -5.68 -7.86 1.61
CA VAL A 36 -6.52 -8.87 2.23
C VAL A 36 -5.97 -10.25 1.89
N PHE A 37 -5.35 -10.90 2.86
CA PHE A 37 -4.78 -12.24 2.70
C PHE A 37 -5.80 -13.30 3.09
N ARG A 38 -6.04 -14.27 2.21
CA ARG A 38 -6.88 -15.44 2.49
C ARG A 38 -6.01 -16.57 3.04
N ARG A 39 -6.29 -16.99 4.28
CA ARG A 39 -5.48 -17.99 5.00
C ARG A 39 -5.90 -19.43 4.71
N ASN A 40 -7.18 -19.65 4.43
CA ASN A 40 -7.73 -20.98 4.16
C ASN A 40 -8.92 -20.95 3.20
N TRP A 41 -9.36 -22.14 2.78
CA TRP A 41 -10.53 -22.31 1.92
C TRP A 41 -11.84 -21.95 2.64
N SER A 42 -11.89 -22.06 3.96
CA SER A 42 -13.05 -21.72 4.80
C SER A 42 -13.34 -20.22 4.90
N GLY A 43 -12.46 -19.36 4.37
CA GLY A 43 -12.71 -17.92 4.26
C GLY A 43 -12.07 -17.05 5.35
N GLU A 44 -11.17 -17.61 6.17
CA GLU A 44 -10.39 -16.80 7.11
C GLU A 44 -9.51 -15.81 6.35
N THR A 45 -9.65 -14.53 6.67
CA THR A 45 -8.87 -13.45 6.07
C THR A 45 -8.15 -12.61 7.12
N LYS A 46 -7.02 -12.04 6.74
CA LYS A 46 -6.27 -11.09 7.57
C LYS A 46 -5.81 -9.93 6.70
N THR A 47 -5.98 -8.72 7.21
CA THR A 47 -5.65 -7.49 6.47
C THR A 47 -4.36 -6.90 6.98
N LEU A 48 -3.51 -6.44 6.05
CA LEU A 48 -2.38 -5.57 6.36
C LEU A 48 -2.42 -4.34 5.47
N THR A 49 -2.16 -3.18 6.06
CA THR A 49 -2.18 -1.88 5.37
C THR A 49 -0.76 -1.36 5.24
N THR A 50 -0.44 -0.79 4.08
CA THR A 50 0.77 0.01 3.89
C THR A 50 0.43 1.34 3.24
N PHE A 51 1.23 2.36 3.51
CA PHE A 51 1.09 3.67 2.88
C PHE A 51 1.97 3.76 1.65
N VAL A 52 1.47 4.46 0.63
CA VAL A 52 2.25 4.79 -0.54
C VAL A 52 3.17 5.95 -0.18
N LYS A 53 4.48 5.72 -0.28
CA LYS A 53 5.47 6.79 -0.19
C LYS A 53 5.34 7.66 -1.43
N GLY A 54 4.83 8.85 -1.21
CA GLY A 54 4.60 9.89 -2.21
C GLY A 54 5.58 11.05 -2.04
N SER A 55 5.12 12.24 -2.41
CA SER A 55 5.87 13.49 -2.23
C SER A 55 5.60 14.07 -0.85
N TYR A 56 6.61 14.72 -0.28
CA TYR A 56 6.44 15.53 0.93
C TYR A 56 5.48 16.69 0.65
N ASN A 57 4.42 16.79 1.45
CA ASN A 57 3.45 17.88 1.39
C ASN A 57 3.18 18.40 2.80
N THR A 58 3.15 19.73 2.95
CA THR A 58 2.81 20.38 4.22
C THR A 58 1.38 20.91 4.11
N PHE A 59 0.47 20.39 4.94
CA PHE A 59 -0.91 20.87 4.99
C PHE A 59 -1.00 22.21 5.71
N GLU A 60 -2.09 22.98 5.49
CA GLU A 60 -2.34 24.26 6.18
C GLU A 60 -2.39 24.12 7.70
N THR A 61 -2.67 22.92 8.21
CA THR A 61 -2.64 22.55 9.63
C THR A 61 -1.22 22.43 10.21
N GLY A 62 -0.17 22.52 9.38
CA GLY A 62 1.23 22.34 9.76
C GLY A 62 1.69 20.88 9.80
N ILE A 63 0.82 19.91 9.49
CA ILE A 63 1.21 18.49 9.38
C ILE A 63 1.97 18.27 8.07
N VAL A 64 3.14 17.64 8.15
CA VAL A 64 3.92 17.21 6.99
C VAL A 64 3.64 15.73 6.74
N SER A 65 3.14 15.39 5.55
CA SER A 65 2.93 14.02 5.11
C SER A 65 3.87 13.68 3.96
N ASP A 66 4.47 12.49 4.00
CA ASP A 66 5.24 11.89 2.92
C ASP A 66 4.39 10.92 2.07
N ALA A 67 3.06 10.91 2.27
CA ALA A 67 2.10 10.01 1.62
C ALA A 67 1.11 10.72 0.69
N SER A 68 1.51 11.85 0.10
CA SER A 68 0.69 12.61 -0.87
C SER A 68 1.15 12.38 -2.31
N LEU A 69 0.21 12.16 -3.22
CA LEU A 69 0.46 12.00 -4.66
C LEU A 69 -0.23 13.12 -5.45
N LEU A 70 0.59 14.02 -6.01
CA LEU A 70 0.12 15.03 -6.96
C LEU A 70 -0.42 14.40 -8.25
N PRO A 71 -1.29 15.09 -9.01
CA PRO A 71 -1.74 14.64 -10.32
C PRO A 71 -0.55 14.25 -11.22
N GLY A 72 -0.59 13.03 -11.77
CA GLY A 72 0.47 12.50 -12.63
C GLY A 72 1.69 11.91 -11.90
N ALA A 73 1.82 12.12 -10.58
CA ALA A 73 2.92 11.59 -9.80
C ALA A 73 2.78 10.07 -9.56
N THR A 74 3.92 9.40 -9.39
CA THR A 74 3.98 7.98 -9.05
C THR A 74 4.64 7.82 -7.69
N GLY A 75 3.96 7.14 -6.78
CA GLY A 75 4.47 6.74 -5.47
C GLY A 75 4.78 5.25 -5.42
N LYS A 76 5.60 4.87 -4.46
CA LYS A 76 6.00 3.47 -4.23
C LYS A 76 5.50 3.01 -2.88
N PHE A 77 5.05 1.77 -2.78
CA PHE A 77 4.73 1.16 -1.49
C PHE A 77 5.57 -0.08 -1.26
N GLU A 78 5.85 -0.36 0.01
CA GLU A 78 6.41 -1.61 0.47
C GLU A 78 5.53 -2.13 1.61
N LEU A 79 4.99 -3.34 1.47
CA LEU A 79 4.30 -4.03 2.54
C LEU A 79 5.18 -5.16 3.07
N TYR A 80 5.42 -5.14 4.38
CA TYR A 80 6.16 -6.19 5.07
C TYR A 80 5.18 -7.17 5.73
N VAL A 81 5.26 -8.43 5.32
CA VAL A 81 4.51 -9.54 5.91
C VAL A 81 5.50 -10.39 6.70
N PRO A 82 5.45 -10.35 8.04
CA PRO A 82 6.39 -11.07 8.88
C PRO A 82 6.13 -12.59 8.80
N LYS A 83 7.16 -13.40 9.02
CA LYS A 83 7.05 -14.87 8.97
C LYS A 83 5.96 -15.44 9.88
N ASP A 84 5.75 -14.83 11.05
CA ASP A 84 4.74 -15.24 12.04
C ASP A 84 3.29 -14.96 11.59
N PHE A 85 3.11 -14.20 10.49
CA PHE A 85 1.82 -14.07 9.81
C PHE A 85 1.26 -15.43 9.35
N GLY A 86 2.17 -16.38 9.09
CA GLY A 86 1.85 -17.72 8.63
C GLY A 86 1.53 -17.76 7.13
N THR A 87 1.00 -18.89 6.69
CA THR A 87 0.73 -19.14 5.27
C THR A 87 -0.60 -18.52 4.84
N PHE A 88 -0.67 -18.08 3.58
CA PHE A 88 -1.89 -17.68 2.89
C PHE A 88 -1.95 -18.37 1.53
N ILE A 89 -3.17 -18.61 1.03
CA ILE A 89 -3.44 -19.27 -0.26
C ILE A 89 -3.72 -18.27 -1.39
N GLY A 90 -3.84 -16.99 -1.06
CA GLY A 90 -4.02 -15.91 -2.02
C GLY A 90 -4.17 -14.57 -1.31
N TYR A 91 -4.12 -13.49 -2.09
CA TYR A 91 -4.35 -12.14 -1.61
C TYR A 91 -5.11 -11.32 -2.66
N SER A 92 -5.85 -10.32 -2.18
CA SER A 92 -6.36 -9.22 -2.98
C SER A 92 -5.88 -7.90 -2.35
N TYR A 93 -5.95 -6.81 -3.11
CA TYR A 93 -5.60 -5.50 -2.60
C TYR A 93 -6.62 -4.45 -3.03
N VAL A 94 -6.81 -3.45 -2.18
CA VAL A 94 -7.63 -2.27 -2.43
C VAL A 94 -6.76 -1.03 -2.21
N ILE A 95 -6.88 -0.05 -3.08
CA ILE A 95 -6.21 1.25 -2.94
C ILE A 95 -7.26 2.25 -2.52
N ASP A 96 -6.96 3.02 -1.50
CA ASP A 96 -7.84 4.03 -0.92
C ASP A 96 -7.02 5.30 -0.64
N TRP A 97 -7.64 6.46 -0.77
CA TRP A 97 -6.99 7.75 -0.56
C TRP A 97 -8.00 8.77 -0.06
N GLU A 98 -7.49 9.77 0.64
CA GLU A 98 -8.28 10.91 1.09
C GLU A 98 -7.95 12.14 0.24
N GLU A 99 -8.85 13.12 0.24
CA GLU A 99 -8.61 14.42 -0.37
C GLU A 99 -8.75 15.47 0.74
N TYR A 100 -7.63 16.05 1.15
CA TYR A 100 -7.64 17.18 2.09
C TYR A 100 -7.50 18.48 1.32
N GLN A 101 -8.24 19.51 1.76
CA GLN A 101 -8.04 20.89 1.30
C GLN A 101 -6.80 21.47 1.98
#